data_AF-A0A1G9T4C9-F1
#
_entry.id   AF-A0A1G9T4C9-F1
#
_cell.length_a   1.000
_cell.length_b   1.000
_cell.length_c   1.000
_cell.angle_alpha   90.00
_cell.angle_beta   90.00
_cell.angle_gamma   90.00
#
_symmetry.space_group_name_H-M   'P 1'
#
loop_
_entity.id
_entity.type
_entity.pdbx_description
1 polymer ?
#
loop_
_entity_poly.entity_id
_entity_poly.type
_entity_poly.pdbx_seq_one_letter_code
_entity_poly.pdbx_strand_id
1 'polypeptide(L)'
;MPKKHKSRYMTKAISEEVNVELKMLLWGVMDLLASERKETMDYLQVFDIIVSDNKLRMTNKQEQSYLKEEFINKRGNINKKP
;
A
#
# COMPACT_ATOMS: atom_id res chain seq x y z
N MET A 1 -23.56 -11.65 -8.63
CA MET A 1 -23.34 -10.29 -9.17
C MET A 1 -21.84 -10.02 -9.14
N PRO A 2 -21.18 -9.59 -10.24
CA PRO A 2 -19.76 -9.27 -10.18
C PRO A 2 -19.56 -8.08 -9.24
N LYS A 3 -18.58 -8.17 -8.32
CA LYS A 3 -18.23 -7.09 -7.38
C LYS A 3 -17.91 -5.84 -8.20
N LYS A 4 -18.72 -4.80 -8.06
CA LYS A 4 -18.50 -3.50 -8.71
C LYS A 4 -17.15 -2.95 -8.23
N HIS A 5 -16.17 -2.78 -9.12
CA HIS A 5 -14.93 -2.08 -8.79
C HIS A 5 -15.29 -0.66 -8.36
N LYS A 6 -14.97 -0.31 -7.11
CA LYS A 6 -15.13 1.05 -6.62
C LYS A 6 -14.07 1.93 -7.30
N SER A 7 -14.48 3.11 -7.75
CA SER A 7 -13.54 4.11 -8.27
C SER A 7 -12.51 4.47 -7.20
N ARG A 8 -11.25 4.58 -7.63
CA ARG A 8 -10.14 5.04 -6.79
C ARG A 8 -9.87 6.50 -7.09
N TYR A 9 -9.65 7.27 -6.04
CA TYR A 9 -9.36 8.70 -6.14
C TYR A 9 -8.07 9.01 -5.42
N MET A 10 -7.45 10.12 -5.82
CA MET A 10 -6.21 10.60 -5.25
C MET A 10 -6.33 12.11 -5.08
N THR A 11 -5.81 12.63 -3.98
CA THR A 11 -5.73 14.07 -3.79
C THR A 11 -4.74 14.67 -4.78
N LYS A 12 -4.96 15.92 -5.19
CA LYS A 12 -4.12 16.60 -6.17
C LYS A 12 -2.64 16.61 -5.76
N ALA A 13 -2.36 16.93 -4.48
CA ALA A 13 -1.00 16.96 -3.95
C ALA A 13 -0.27 15.62 -4.13
N ILE A 14 -0.90 14.50 -3.75
CA ILE A 14 -0.29 13.16 -3.93
C ILE A 14 -0.15 12.81 -5.42
N SER A 15 -1.11 13.23 -6.24
CA SER A 15 -1.03 13.01 -7.69
C SER A 15 0.14 13.76 -8.34
N GLU A 16 0.56 14.89 -7.80
CA GLU A 16 1.65 15.70 -8.34
C GLU A 16 3.02 15.27 -7.76
N GLU A 17 3.07 14.84 -6.50
CA GLU A 17 4.31 14.48 -5.80
C GLU A 17 4.78 13.05 -6.08
N VAL A 18 3.84 12.11 -6.22
CA VAL A 18 4.17 10.67 -6.34
C VAL A 18 4.23 10.25 -7.80
N ASN A 19 5.29 9.53 -8.20
CA ASN A 19 5.40 9.01 -9.57
C ASN A 19 4.38 7.89 -9.86
N VAL A 20 4.09 7.63 -11.14
CA VAL A 20 3.05 6.67 -11.54
C VAL A 20 3.36 5.24 -11.08
N GLU A 21 4.64 4.85 -11.07
CA GLU A 21 5.06 3.51 -10.64
C GLU A 21 4.72 3.27 -9.16
N LEU A 22 5.06 4.22 -8.29
CA LEU A 22 4.77 4.15 -6.85
C LEU A 22 3.26 4.19 -6.59
N LYS A 23 2.48 4.96 -7.36
CA LYS A 23 1.01 4.94 -7.28
C LYS A 23 0.45 3.55 -7.58
N MET A 24 0.89 2.94 -8.67
CA MET A 24 0.44 1.60 -9.08
C MET A 24 0.84 0.55 -8.05
N LEU A 25 2.06 0.65 -7.50
CA LEU A 25 2.53 -0.24 -6.45
C LEU A 25 1.70 -0.12 -5.16
N LEU A 26 1.43 1.11 -4.68
CA LEU A 26 0.62 1.34 -3.49
C LEU A 26 -0.79 0.78 -3.66
N TRP A 27 -1.38 0.96 -4.84
CA TRP A 27 -2.68 0.39 -5.18
C TRP A 27 -2.68 -1.14 -5.20
N GLY A 28 -1.64 -1.75 -5.76
CA GLY A 28 -1.48 -3.21 -5.75
C GLY A 28 -1.29 -3.77 -4.33
N VAL A 29 -0.53 -3.07 -3.49
CA VAL A 29 -0.35 -3.44 -2.08
C VAL A 29 -1.67 -3.30 -1.32
N MET A 30 -2.44 -2.24 -1.55
CA MET A 30 -3.77 -2.09 -0.96
C MET A 30 -4.71 -3.22 -1.36
N ASP A 31 -4.66 -3.67 -2.61
CA ASP A 31 -5.46 -4.81 -3.08
C ASP A 31 -5.04 -6.12 -2.41
N LEU A 32 -3.73 -6.36 -2.29
CA LEU A 32 -3.20 -7.49 -1.53
C LEU A 32 -3.70 -7.46 -0.09
N LEU A 33 -3.51 -6.34 0.62
CA LEU A 33 -3.94 -6.19 2.01
C LEU A 33 -5.45 -6.38 2.19
N ALA A 34 -6.27 -5.83 1.27
CA ALA A 34 -7.71 -6.03 1.30
C ALA A 34 -8.11 -7.50 1.11
N SER A 35 -7.38 -8.24 0.28
CA SER A 35 -7.60 -9.67 0.09
C SER A 35 -7.16 -10.52 1.29
N GLU A 36 -6.04 -10.15 1.94
CA GLU A 36 -5.46 -10.87 3.07
C GLU A 36 -6.26 -10.65 4.35
N ARG A 37 -6.59 -9.38 4.64
CA ARG A 37 -7.21 -8.97 5.91
C ARG A 37 -8.74 -9.06 5.87
N LYS A 38 -9.37 -8.92 4.71
CA LYS A 38 -10.83 -9.03 4.53
C LYS A 38 -11.58 -8.18 5.57
N GLU A 39 -12.38 -8.81 6.43
CA GLU A 39 -13.20 -8.16 7.46
C GLU A 39 -12.39 -7.56 8.62
N THR A 40 -11.08 -7.85 8.73
CA THR A 40 -10.19 -7.27 9.75
C THR A 40 -9.44 -6.04 9.27
N MET A 41 -9.67 -5.61 8.02
CA MET A 41 -9.04 -4.42 7.48
C MET A 41 -9.73 -3.16 8.01
N ASP A 42 -8.96 -2.33 8.70
CA ASP A 42 -9.40 -1.02 9.14
C ASP A 42 -9.67 -0.09 7.93
N TYR A 43 -10.62 0.83 8.10
CA TYR A 43 -10.93 1.87 7.13
C TYR A 43 -9.71 2.74 6.81
N LEU A 44 -8.88 3.05 7.82
CA LEU A 44 -7.68 3.86 7.64
C LEU A 44 -6.43 2.97 7.53
N GLN A 45 -5.68 3.17 6.46
CA GLN A 45 -4.38 2.54 6.23
C GLN A 45 -3.32 3.62 6.08
N VAL A 46 -2.29 3.55 6.92
CA VAL A 46 -1.17 4.51 6.90
C VAL A 46 0.03 3.83 6.27
N PHE A 47 0.66 4.51 5.32
CA PHE A 47 1.89 4.04 4.66
C PHE A 47 3.03 5.04 4.92
N ASP A 48 4.05 4.58 5.64
CA ASP A 48 5.32 5.30 5.75
C ASP A 48 6.25 4.82 4.64
N ILE A 49 6.62 5.69 3.71
CA ILE A 49 7.38 5.36 2.50
C ILE A 49 8.74 6.04 2.56
N ILE A 50 9.80 5.25 2.40
CA ILE A 50 11.18 5.73 2.26
C ILE A 50 11.74 5.23 0.93
N VAL A 51 12.03 6.16 0.03
CA VAL A 51 12.71 5.90 -1.24
C VAL A 51 14.17 6.31 -1.07
N SER A 52 15.11 5.37 -1.24
CA SER A 52 16.54 5.65 -1.17
C SER A 52 17.27 4.87 -2.25
N ASP A 53 18.03 5.57 -3.10
CA ASP A 53 18.77 5.05 -4.25
C ASP A 53 18.00 4.03 -5.10
N ASN A 54 18.08 2.74 -4.73
CA ASN A 54 17.50 1.60 -5.43
C ASN A 54 16.61 0.72 -4.54
N LYS A 55 16.19 1.26 -3.39
CA LYS A 55 15.40 0.55 -2.39
C LYS A 55 14.18 1.38 -2.03
N LEU A 56 13.02 0.76 -2.15
CA LEU A 56 11.79 1.25 -1.56
C LEU A 56 11.54 0.47 -0.28
N ARG A 57 11.40 1.18 0.83
CA ARG A 57 10.89 0.64 2.08
C ARG A 57 9.54 1.25 2.35
N MET A 58 8.59 0.41 2.71
CA MET A 58 7.24 0.85 3.03
C MET A 58 6.76 0.13 4.28
N THR A 59 6.25 0.88 5.24
CA THR A 59 5.61 0.31 6.42
C THR A 59 4.12 0.63 6.36
N ASN A 60 3.28 -0.40 6.29
CA ASN A 60 1.83 -0.23 6.42
C ASN A 60 1.44 -0.39 7.89
N LYS A 61 0.51 0.44 8.36
CA LYS A 61 -0.08 0.36 9.70
C LYS A 61 -1.59 0.56 9.64
N GLN A 62 -2.30 -0.12 10.54
CA GLN A 62 -3.69 0.15 10.89
C GLN A 62 -3.87 0.17 12.41
N GLU A 63 -4.95 0.79 12.89
CA GLU A 63 -5.18 0.99 14.32
C GLU A 63 -6.01 -0.15 14.93
N GLN A 64 -7.05 -0.63 14.23
CA GLN A 64 -7.95 -1.66 14.76
C GLN A 64 -8.16 -2.87 13.83
N SER A 65 -7.79 -4.09 14.24
CA SER A 65 -6.80 -4.39 15.28
C SER A 65 -5.43 -3.83 14.89
N TYR A 66 -4.61 -3.44 15.86
CA TYR A 66 -3.28 -2.92 15.55
C TYR A 66 -2.47 -3.95 14.75
N LEU A 67 -2.03 -3.53 13.57
CA LEU A 67 -1.19 -4.32 12.69
C LEU A 67 -0.18 -3.42 12.01
N LYS A 68 1.06 -3.90 11.88
CA LYS A 68 2.16 -3.21 11.24
C LYS A 68 2.96 -4.19 10.41
N GLU A 69 3.16 -3.91 9.12
CA GLU A 69 3.88 -4.78 8.19
C GLU A 69 4.91 -3.98 7.39
N GLU A 70 6.12 -4.51 7.25
CA GLU A 70 7.19 -3.90 6.44
C GLU A 70 7.32 -4.61 5.08
N PHE A 71 7.29 -3.81 4.03
CA PHE A 71 7.54 -4.20 2.65
C PHE A 71 8.88 -3.61 2.20
N ILE A 72 9.77 -4.46 1.70
CA ILE A 72 11.03 -4.04 1.11
C ILE A 72 11.05 -4.46 -0.34
N ASN A 73 11.10 -3.48 -1.24
CA ASN A 73 11.36 -3.70 -2.65
C ASN A 73 12.81 -3.31 -2.95
N LYS A 74 13.60 -4.32 -3.33
CA LYS A 74 14.91 -4.16 -3.98
C LYS A 74 14.69 -4.65 -5.41
N ARG A 75 14.82 -3.77 -6.40
CA ARG A 75 14.63 -4.02 -7.86
C ARG A 75 14.02 -5.40 -8.19
N GLY A 76 12.69 -5.46 -8.28
CA GLY A 76 11.95 -6.58 -8.86
C GLY A 76 11.44 -7.66 -7.91
N ASN A 77 11.81 -7.64 -6.62
CA ASN A 77 11.34 -8.64 -5.65
C ASN A 77 10.78 -7.97 -4.39
N ILE A 78 9.49 -8.18 -4.12
CA ILE A 78 8.81 -7.76 -2.89
C ILE A 78 8.97 -8.86 -1.86
N ASN A 79 9.70 -8.58 -0.77
CA ASN A 79 9.77 -9.48 0.38
C ASN A 79 8.99 -8.86 1.55
N LYS A 80 7.99 -9.59 2.06
CA LYS A 80 7.28 -9.28 3.30
C LYS A 80 8.13 -9.77 4.48
N LYS A 81 8.46 -8.90 5.42
CA LYS A 81 9.09 -9.31 6.68
C LYS A 81 8.02 -9.40 7.78
N PRO A 82 8.02 -10.47 8.61
CA PRO A 82 7.17 -10.57 9.78
C PRO A 82 7.55 -9.53 10.85
#